data_AF-A0A414FR87-F1
#
_entry.id   AF-A0A414FR87-F1
#
_cell.length_a   1.000
_cell.length_b   1.000
_cell.length_c   1.000
_cell.angle_alpha   90.00
_cell.angle_beta   90.00
_cell.angle_gamma   90.00
#
_symmetry.space_group_name_H-M   'P 1'
#
loop_
_entity.id
_entity.type
_entity.pdbx_description
1 polymer ?
#
loop_
_entity_poly.entity_id
_entity_poly.type
_entity_poly.pdbx_seq_one_letter_code
_entity_poly.pdbx_strand_id
1 'polypeptide(L)'
;MGLDQIDIHYLIAAICVISSALVFYSIGVWGERLQKKLKFWHIAFFLIGLIADTVGTSLMEHIAELTHLHDEIHTVTGTIAILLMFVHALWAIWTYVKGSAKAKKHFNRFSIVVWCIWLIPYLIGVYMGMRLHP
;
A
#
# COMPACT_ATOMS: atom_id res chain seq x y z
N MET A 1 22.01 23.03 12.08
CA MET A 1 22.83 22.56 10.94
C MET A 1 23.35 21.20 11.33
N GLY A 2 22.81 20.15 10.73
CA GLY A 2 22.94 18.75 11.16
C GLY A 2 21.72 17.89 10.81
N LEU A 3 20.91 18.32 9.83
CA LEU A 3 19.98 17.45 9.09
C LEU A 3 20.80 16.84 7.95
N ASP A 4 21.79 16.03 8.33
CA ASP A 4 22.82 15.50 7.45
C ASP A 4 22.27 14.28 6.71
N GLN A 5 22.63 14.16 5.42
CA GLN A 5 22.67 12.99 4.51
C GLN A 5 21.88 11.71 4.87
N ILE A 6 21.95 11.24 6.10
CA ILE A 6 21.13 10.20 6.74
C ILE A 6 19.62 10.40 6.48
N ASP A 7 19.08 11.60 6.65
CA ASP A 7 17.63 11.87 6.45
C ASP A 7 17.21 11.66 4.98
N ILE A 8 18.06 12.05 4.03
CA ILE A 8 17.84 11.85 2.59
C ILE A 8 17.89 10.36 2.23
N HIS A 9 18.80 9.59 2.82
CA HIS A 9 18.86 8.15 2.62
C HIS A 9 17.60 7.44 3.14
N TYR A 10 17.10 7.83 4.31
CA TYR A 10 15.85 7.28 4.86
C TYR A 10 14.62 7.68 4.01
N LEU A 11 14.57 8.90 3.50
CA LEU A 11 13.49 9.35 2.62
C LEU A 11 13.47 8.58 1.29
N ILE A 12 14.64 8.40 0.65
CA ILE A 12 14.75 7.59 -0.58
C ILE A 12 14.34 6.15 -0.28
N ALA A 13 14.78 5.58 0.85
CA ALA A 13 14.38 4.24 1.26
C ALA A 13 12.86 4.14 1.45
N ALA A 14 12.23 5.11 2.13
CA ALA A 14 10.79 5.16 2.34
C ALA A 14 10.02 5.24 1.01
N ILE A 15 10.46 6.07 0.06
CA ILE A 15 9.87 6.19 -1.29
C ILE A 15 10.01 4.87 -2.06
N CYS A 16 11.17 4.23 -2.01
CA CYS A 16 11.39 2.93 -2.66
C CYS A 16 10.49 1.84 -2.05
N VAL A 17 10.34 1.82 -0.73
CA VAL A 17 9.52 0.83 -0.02
C VAL A 17 8.02 1.05 -0.31
N ILE A 18 7.50 2.28 -0.21
CA ILE A 18 6.09 2.56 -0.52
C ILE A 18 5.78 2.32 -2.00
N SER A 19 6.72 2.62 -2.91
CA SER A 19 6.55 2.34 -4.34
C SER A 19 6.57 0.83 -4.63
N SER A 20 7.33 0.06 -3.85
CA SER A 20 7.28 -1.40 -3.91
C SER A 20 5.91 -1.93 -3.46
N ALA A 21 5.26 -1.29 -2.48
CA ALA A 21 3.88 -1.61 -2.10
C ALA A 21 2.90 -1.45 -3.27
N LEU A 22 2.98 -0.33 -4.00
CA LEU A 22 2.20 -0.10 -5.22
C LEU A 22 2.43 -1.22 -6.25
N VAL A 23 3.69 -1.59 -6.50
CA VAL A 23 4.03 -2.64 -7.48
C VAL A 23 3.47 -3.99 -7.06
N PHE A 24 3.76 -4.44 -5.84
CA PHE A 24 3.31 -5.75 -5.35
C PHE A 24 1.80 -5.84 -5.27
N TYR A 25 1.14 -4.79 -4.78
CA TYR A 25 -0.31 -4.76 -4.70
C TYR A 25 -0.96 -4.80 -6.08
N SER A 26 -0.41 -4.05 -7.04
CA SER A 26 -0.86 -4.07 -8.44
C SER A 26 -0.67 -5.44 -9.08
N ILE A 27 0.46 -6.11 -8.88
CA ILE A 27 0.70 -7.46 -9.38
C ILE A 27 -0.33 -8.44 -8.80
N GLY A 28 -0.62 -8.36 -7.50
CA GLY A 28 -1.64 -9.19 -6.86
C GLY A 28 -3.04 -9.00 -7.47
N VAL A 29 -3.46 -7.75 -7.66
CA VAL A 29 -4.81 -7.42 -8.15
C VAL A 29 -4.97 -7.71 -9.64
N TRP A 30 -4.03 -7.25 -10.46
CA TRP A 30 -4.10 -7.41 -11.91
C TRP A 30 -3.79 -8.85 -12.34
N GLY A 31 -2.87 -9.53 -11.65
CA GLY A 31 -2.60 -10.96 -11.86
C GLY A 31 -3.83 -11.83 -11.58
N GLU A 32 -4.54 -11.53 -10.49
CA GLU A 32 -5.80 -12.17 -10.14
C GLU A 32 -6.88 -11.93 -11.20
N ARG A 33 -7.00 -10.68 -11.67
CA ARG A 33 -7.96 -10.27 -12.69
C ARG A 33 -7.73 -10.97 -14.04
N LEU A 34 -6.49 -11.01 -14.49
CA LEU A 34 -6.10 -11.64 -15.75
C LEU A 34 -6.34 -13.16 -15.72
N GLN A 35 -6.03 -13.80 -14.59
CA GLN A 35 -6.20 -15.24 -14.44
C GLN A 35 -7.64 -15.66 -14.09
N LYS A 36 -8.52 -14.70 -13.75
CA LYS A 36 -9.92 -14.92 -13.32
C LYS A 36 -10.04 -15.93 -12.17
N LYS A 37 -8.96 -16.08 -11.39
CA LYS A 37 -8.84 -17.07 -10.32
C LYS A 37 -7.85 -16.55 -9.28
N LEU A 38 -8.28 -16.61 -8.02
CA LEU A 38 -7.41 -16.36 -6.88
C LEU A 38 -6.49 -17.56 -6.65
N LYS A 39 -5.17 -17.33 -6.71
CA LYS A 39 -4.11 -18.30 -6.41
C LYS A 39 -3.32 -17.85 -5.20
N PHE A 40 -2.62 -18.80 -4.56
CA PHE A 40 -1.78 -18.51 -3.40
C PHE A 40 -0.74 -17.41 -3.66
N TRP A 41 -0.10 -17.38 -4.84
CA TRP A 41 0.87 -16.35 -5.18
C TRP A 41 0.28 -14.93 -5.18
N HIS A 42 -1.00 -14.74 -5.52
CA HIS A 42 -1.63 -13.41 -5.43
C HIS A 42 -1.74 -12.95 -3.97
N ILE A 43 -2.05 -13.87 -3.06
CA ILE A 43 -2.10 -13.60 -1.61
C ILE A 43 -0.71 -13.24 -1.09
N ALA A 44 0.33 -13.95 -1.53
CA ALA A 44 1.71 -13.59 -1.18
C ALA A 44 2.04 -12.14 -1.59
N PHE A 45 1.66 -11.73 -2.80
CA PHE A 45 1.82 -10.33 -3.25
C PHE A 45 1.00 -9.33 -2.43
N PHE A 46 -0.22 -9.67 -2.02
CA PHE A 46 -1.01 -8.81 -1.12
C PHE A 46 -0.36 -8.63 0.25
N LEU A 47 0.18 -9.71 0.82
CA LEU A 47 0.85 -9.65 2.13
C LEU A 47 2.17 -8.88 2.06
N ILE A 48 2.99 -9.13 1.04
CA ILE A 48 4.25 -8.38 0.84
C ILE A 48 3.95 -6.90 0.56
N GLY A 49 2.94 -6.62 -0.26
CA GLY A 49 2.48 -5.26 -0.51
C GLY A 49 2.03 -4.55 0.77
N LEU A 50 1.25 -5.22 1.62
CA LEU A 50 0.79 -4.67 2.90
C LEU A 50 1.96 -4.38 3.86
N ILE A 51 2.92 -5.30 3.95
CA ILE A 51 4.12 -5.11 4.77
C ILE A 51 4.91 -3.90 4.25
N ALA A 52 5.11 -3.81 2.93
CA ALA A 52 5.79 -2.68 2.31
C ALA A 52 5.04 -1.36 2.57
N ASP A 53 3.70 -1.34 2.46
CA ASP A 53 2.88 -0.14 2.73
C ASP A 53 3.01 0.32 4.19
N THR A 54 2.98 -0.64 5.11
CA THR A 54 3.11 -0.39 6.55
C THR A 54 4.50 0.14 6.92
N VAL A 55 5.55 -0.50 6.40
CA VAL A 55 6.94 -0.08 6.64
C VAL A 55 7.21 1.27 5.99
N GLY A 56 6.74 1.50 4.75
CA GLY A 56 6.89 2.76 4.05
C GLY A 56 6.21 3.92 4.77
N THR A 57 4.95 3.73 5.18
CA THR A 57 4.19 4.74 5.94
C THR A 57 4.83 5.05 7.29
N SER A 58 5.27 4.01 8.03
CA SER A 58 5.93 4.20 9.33
C SER A 58 7.28 4.93 9.20
N LEU A 59 8.06 4.65 8.15
CA LEU A 59 9.29 5.40 7.86
C LEU A 59 8.99 6.86 7.53
N MET A 60 7.96 7.13 6.73
CA MET A 60 7.54 8.50 6.40
C MET A 60 7.07 9.26 7.64
N GLU A 61 6.28 8.63 8.52
CA GLU A 61 5.84 9.21 9.79
C GLU A 61 7.03 9.55 10.71
N HIS A 62 7.98 8.63 10.83
CA HIS A 62 9.20 8.86 11.61
C HIS A 62 10.03 10.04 11.07
N ILE A 63 10.15 10.15 9.74
CA ILE A 63 10.84 11.30 9.10
C ILE A 63 10.05 12.60 9.34
N ALA A 64 8.72 12.58 9.28
CA ALA A 64 7.88 13.74 9.54
C ALA A 64 8.02 14.24 10.99
N GLU A 65 8.13 13.34 11.96
CA GLU A 65 8.42 13.67 13.36
C GLU A 65 9.79 14.34 13.51
N LEU A 66 10.84 13.77 12.90
CA LEU A 66 12.21 14.30 12.96
C LEU A 66 12.36 15.67 12.30
N THR A 67 11.62 15.90 11.22
CA THR A 67 11.66 17.16 10.46
C THR A 67 10.66 18.21 10.95
N HIS A 68 9.83 17.88 11.95
CA HIS A 68 8.69 18.68 12.40
C HIS A 68 7.68 19.05 11.29
N LEU A 69 7.69 18.32 10.17
CA LEU A 69 6.77 18.49 9.04
C LEU A 69 5.59 17.53 9.19
N HIS A 70 4.88 17.62 10.31
CA HIS A 70 3.76 16.72 10.57
C HIS A 70 2.52 17.18 9.81
N ASP A 71 2.08 16.37 8.84
CA ASP A 71 0.82 16.59 8.11
C ASP A 71 -0.20 15.51 8.48
N GLU A 72 -1.16 15.90 9.32
CA GLU A 72 -2.20 15.01 9.83
C GLU A 72 -3.01 14.35 8.71
N ILE A 73 -3.16 15.01 7.56
CA ILE A 73 -3.92 14.46 6.42
C ILE A 73 -3.18 13.27 5.82
N HIS A 74 -1.86 13.34 5.69
CA HIS A 74 -1.07 12.23 5.16
C HIS A 74 -1.11 11.02 6.09
N THR A 75 -0.95 11.23 7.39
CA THR A 75 -0.97 10.14 8.39
C THR A 75 -2.32 9.42 8.43
N VAL A 76 -3.43 10.17 8.41
CA VAL A 76 -4.78 9.58 8.39
C VAL A 76 -5.03 8.83 7.09
N THR A 77 -4.68 9.41 5.94
CA THR A 77 -4.91 8.76 4.64
C THR A 77 -4.04 7.51 4.45
N GLY A 78 -2.79 7.52 4.91
CA GLY A 78 -1.91 6.35 4.94
C GLY A 78 -2.44 5.23 5.84
N THR A 79 -2.95 5.57 7.03
CA THR A 79 -3.57 4.59 7.94
C THR A 79 -4.80 3.92 7.29
N ILE A 80 -5.64 4.69 6.62
CA ILE A 80 -6.79 4.17 5.86
C ILE A 80 -6.33 3.22 4.75
N ALA A 81 -5.24 3.54 4.07
CA ALA A 81 -4.66 2.71 3.01
C ALA A 81 -4.23 1.33 3.55
N ILE A 82 -3.50 1.31 4.66
CA ILE A 82 -3.04 0.08 5.33
C ILE A 82 -4.23 -0.78 5.77
N LEU A 83 -5.24 -0.18 6.44
CA LEU A 83 -6.44 -0.90 6.88
C LEU A 83 -7.20 -1.51 5.70
N LEU A 84 -7.32 -0.76 4.60
CA LEU A 84 -7.97 -1.23 3.39
C LEU A 84 -7.24 -2.43 2.76
N MET A 85 -5.90 -2.37 2.66
CA MET A 85 -5.09 -3.50 2.19
C MET A 85 -5.18 -4.71 3.13
N PHE A 86 -5.17 -4.48 4.44
CA PHE A 86 -5.27 -5.54 5.44
C PHE A 86 -6.60 -6.29 5.33
N VAL A 87 -7.72 -5.56 5.29
CA VAL A 87 -9.06 -6.16 5.10
C VAL A 87 -9.12 -6.93 3.79
N HIS A 88 -8.55 -6.39 2.72
CA HIS A 88 -8.52 -7.06 1.43
C HIS A 88 -7.67 -8.35 1.46
N ALA A 89 -6.50 -8.33 2.10
CA ALA A 89 -5.65 -9.51 2.25
C ALA A 89 -6.34 -10.62 3.08
N LEU A 90 -7.00 -10.26 4.19
CA LEU A 90 -7.80 -11.19 4.98
C LEU A 90 -8.93 -11.79 4.15
N TRP A 91 -9.64 -10.96 3.37
CA TRP A 91 -10.70 -11.45 2.52
C TRP A 91 -10.18 -12.36 1.38
N ALA A 92 -8.98 -12.09 0.85
CA ALA A 92 -8.32 -12.95 -0.11
C ALA A 92 -8.03 -14.33 0.50
N ILE A 93 -7.46 -14.39 1.70
CA ILE A 93 -7.18 -15.63 2.43
C ILE A 93 -8.48 -16.41 2.67
N TRP A 94 -9.52 -15.76 3.18
CA TRP A 94 -10.81 -16.41 3.41
C TRP A 94 -11.42 -16.95 2.12
N THR A 95 -11.40 -16.16 1.04
CA THR A 95 -11.95 -16.56 -0.27
C THR A 95 -11.16 -17.71 -0.88
N TYR A 96 -9.85 -17.77 -0.64
CA TYR A 96 -9.01 -18.86 -1.11
C TYR A 96 -9.30 -20.17 -0.38
N VAL A 97 -9.36 -20.14 0.96
CA VAL A 97 -9.52 -21.34 1.80
C VAL A 97 -10.97 -21.86 1.81
N LYS A 98 -11.96 -20.97 1.94
CA LYS A 98 -13.38 -21.34 2.16
C LYS A 98 -14.33 -20.79 1.09
N GLY A 99 -13.84 -20.00 0.13
CA GLY A 99 -14.70 -19.31 -0.83
C GLY A 99 -15.30 -20.24 -1.87
N SER A 100 -16.62 -20.12 -2.06
CA SER A 100 -17.35 -20.74 -3.17
C SER A 100 -16.92 -20.17 -4.53
N ALA A 101 -17.26 -20.85 -5.63
CA ALA A 101 -17.01 -20.34 -6.99
C ALA A 101 -17.64 -18.95 -7.22
N LYS A 102 -18.81 -18.69 -6.61
CA LYS A 102 -19.47 -17.38 -6.64
C LYS A 102 -18.66 -16.33 -5.88
N ALA A 103 -18.14 -16.66 -4.69
CA ALA A 103 -17.30 -15.75 -3.90
C ALA A 103 -16.01 -15.36 -4.66
N LYS A 104 -15.33 -16.34 -5.27
CA LYS A 104 -14.14 -16.12 -6.09
C LYS A 104 -14.40 -15.15 -7.26
N LYS A 105 -15.54 -15.31 -7.96
CA LYS A 105 -15.93 -14.41 -9.06
C LYS A 105 -16.24 -12.98 -8.59
N HIS A 106 -16.79 -12.81 -7.39
CA HIS A 106 -17.04 -11.47 -6.81
C HIS A 106 -15.74 -10.81 -6.34
N PHE A 107 -14.83 -11.59 -5.75
CA PHE A 107 -13.53 -11.13 -5.31
C PHE A 107 -12.76 -10.42 -6.43
N ASN A 108 -12.68 -11.03 -7.63
CA ASN A 108 -12.08 -10.39 -8.81
C ASN A 108 -12.56 -8.97 -9.13
N ARG A 109 -13.85 -8.67 -8.92
CA ARG A 109 -14.40 -7.32 -9.19
C ARG A 109 -14.11 -6.39 -8.03
N PHE A 110 -14.26 -6.90 -6.81
CA PHE A 110 -14.02 -6.14 -5.60
C PHE A 110 -12.55 -5.73 -5.47
N SER A 111 -11.59 -6.61 -5.77
CA SER A 111 -10.16 -6.31 -5.68
C SER A 111 -9.74 -5.09 -6.49
N ILE A 112 -10.34 -4.87 -7.66
CA ILE A 112 -10.07 -3.68 -8.49
C ILE A 112 -10.60 -2.42 -7.79
N VAL A 113 -11.81 -2.48 -7.23
CA VAL A 113 -12.41 -1.34 -6.54
C VAL A 113 -11.58 -0.93 -5.33
N VAL A 114 -11.17 -1.91 -4.50
CA VAL A 114 -10.27 -1.66 -3.36
C VAL A 114 -8.94 -1.08 -3.82
N TRP A 115 -8.37 -1.60 -4.90
CA TRP A 115 -7.12 -1.08 -5.45
C TRP A 115 -7.24 0.37 -5.92
N CYS A 116 -8.34 0.72 -6.61
CA CYS A 116 -8.62 2.10 -6.99
C CYS A 116 -8.76 3.04 -5.79
N ILE A 117 -9.44 2.60 -4.72
CA ILE A 117 -9.59 3.39 -3.49
C ILE A 117 -8.23 3.57 -2.81
N TRP A 118 -7.41 2.52 -2.73
CA TRP A 118 -6.07 2.56 -2.16
C TRP A 118 -5.11 3.47 -2.96
N LEU A 119 -5.32 3.64 -4.26
CA LEU A 119 -4.48 4.53 -5.08
C LEU A 119 -4.64 6.01 -4.67
N ILE A 120 -5.79 6.40 -4.11
CA ILE A 120 -6.05 7.78 -3.66
C ILE A 120 -5.05 8.23 -2.58
N PRO A 121 -4.92 7.56 -1.41
CA PRO A 121 -3.96 7.94 -0.39
C PRO A 121 -2.50 7.88 -0.90
N TYR A 122 -2.16 6.91 -1.75
CA TYR A 122 -0.84 6.86 -2.38
C TYR A 122 -0.54 8.13 -3.21
N LEU A 123 -1.47 8.54 -4.07
CA LEU A 123 -1.31 9.74 -4.90
C LEU A 123 -1.29 11.03 -4.07
N ILE A 124 -2.06 11.09 -2.98
CA ILE A 124 -2.01 12.20 -2.02
C ILE A 124 -0.60 12.30 -1.43
N GLY A 125 -0.03 11.18 -0.97
CA GLY A 125 1.34 11.15 -0.44
C GLY A 125 2.39 11.60 -1.45
N VAL A 126 2.31 11.13 -2.70
CA VAL A 126 3.21 11.56 -3.79
C VAL A 126 3.08 13.06 -4.05
N TYR A 127 1.85 13.57 -4.15
CA TYR A 127 1.60 14.99 -4.38
C TYR A 127 2.21 15.87 -3.29
N MET A 128 2.00 15.49 -2.03
CA MET A 128 2.53 16.23 -0.87
C MET A 128 4.06 16.19 -0.84
N GLY A 129 4.67 15.02 -1.11
CA GLY A 129 6.13 14.88 -1.20
C GLY A 129 6.75 15.78 -2.26
N MET A 130 6.15 15.89 -3.46
CA MET A 130 6.63 16.79 -4.52
C MET A 130 6.46 18.27 -4.17
N ARG A 131 5.44 18.63 -3.39
CA ARG A 131 5.14 20.03 -3.02
C ARG A 131 6.06 20.56 -1.92
N LEU A 132 6.49 19.69 -1.02
CA LEU A 132 7.35 20.02 0.12
C LEU A 132 8.85 20.05 -0.23
N HIS A 133 9.25 19.39 -1.32
CA HIS A 133 10.63 19.37 -1.85
C HIS A 133 10.67 19.78 -3.34
N PRO A 134 10.58 21.07 -3.68
CA PRO A 134 10.70 21.58 -5.05
C PRO A 134 12.12 21.50 -5.62
#